data_AF-A0A7R6SWV5-F1
#
_entry.id   AF-A0A7R6SWV5-F1
#
_cell.length_a   1.000
_cell.length_b   1.000
_cell.length_c   1.000
_cell.angle_alpha   90.00
_cell.angle_beta   90.00
_cell.angle_gamma   90.00
#
_symmetry.space_group_name_H-M   'P 1'
#
loop_
_entity.id
_entity.type
_entity.pdbx_description
1 polymer ?
#
loop_
_entity_poly.entity_id
_entity_poly.type
_entity_poly.pdbx_seq_one_letter_code
_entity_poly.pdbx_strand_id
1 'polypeptide(L)'
;MVHGIVLGALHQFVDLLLYPVLAALALAVMMTLWELGLMIAERFITLSLYAKGCDQRFGHYANRRLERTDLLARGGPILGLMGTLIPLGPGLTALSAGDIDILATALTVAFDTTVVGLLVGLFAYCISRIRRRWYEHTWAQLTQSSHHEAA
;
A
#
# COMPACT_ATOMS: atom_id res chain seq x y z
N MET A 1 -14.41 -11.45 -39.08
CA MET A 1 -13.85 -10.08 -39.05
C MET A 1 -14.06 -9.36 -37.72
N VAL A 2 -15.25 -9.40 -37.10
CA VAL A 2 -15.50 -8.73 -35.80
C VAL A 2 -14.65 -9.31 -34.64
N HIS A 3 -14.47 -10.63 -34.58
CA HIS A 3 -13.70 -11.28 -33.51
C HIS A 3 -12.22 -10.85 -33.45
N GLY A 4 -11.56 -10.61 -34.60
CA GLY A 4 -10.16 -10.16 -34.63
C GLY A 4 -9.99 -8.69 -34.20
N ILE A 5 -10.97 -7.84 -34.51
CA ILE A 5 -10.96 -6.43 -34.10
C ILE A 5 -11.16 -6.33 -32.59
N VAL A 6 -12.07 -7.12 -32.01
CA VAL A 6 -12.32 -7.16 -30.56
C VAL A 6 -11.10 -7.71 -29.80
N LEU A 7 -10.47 -8.79 -30.28
CA LEU A 7 -9.29 -9.37 -29.63
C LEU A 7 -8.07 -8.43 -29.67
N GLY A 8 -7.88 -7.71 -30.78
CA GLY A 8 -6.81 -6.73 -30.93
C GLY A 8 -7.04 -5.47 -30.09
N ALA A 9 -8.28 -4.96 -30.06
CA ALA A 9 -8.65 -3.84 -29.20
C ALA A 9 -8.51 -4.18 -27.71
N LEU A 10 -8.84 -5.41 -27.30
CA LEU A 10 -8.68 -5.89 -25.94
C LEU A 10 -7.20 -5.97 -25.54
N HIS A 11 -6.34 -6.55 -26.38
CA HIS A 11 -4.89 -6.62 -26.11
C HIS A 11 -4.27 -5.23 -25.92
N GLN A 12 -4.56 -4.30 -26.84
CA GLN A 12 -4.03 -2.95 -26.77
C GLN A 12 -4.55 -2.19 -25.55
N PHE A 13 -5.77 -2.48 -25.10
CA PHE A 13 -6.35 -1.88 -23.89
C PHE A 13 -5.73 -2.46 -22.61
N VAL A 14 -5.50 -3.77 -22.56
CA VAL A 14 -4.89 -4.46 -21.41
C VAL A 14 -3.42 -4.05 -21.25
N ASP A 15 -2.67 -3.96 -22.35
CA ASP A 15 -1.28 -3.50 -22.32
C ASP A 15 -1.17 -2.02 -21.92
N LEU A 16 -2.11 -1.18 -22.36
CA LEU A 16 -2.20 0.22 -21.92
C LEU A 16 -2.49 0.31 -20.42
N LEU A 17 -3.23 -0.64 -19.84
CA LEU A 17 -3.57 -0.68 -18.41
C LEU A 17 -2.44 -1.24 -17.53
N LEU A 18 -1.52 -2.01 -18.11
CA LEU A 18 -0.36 -2.58 -17.39
C LEU A 18 0.61 -1.50 -16.89
N TYR A 19 0.97 -0.55 -17.77
CA TYR A 19 1.88 0.57 -17.44
C TYR A 19 1.41 1.46 -16.27
N PRO A 20 0.15 1.94 -16.21
CA PRO A 20 -0.31 2.76 -15.09
C PRO A 20 -0.40 1.97 -13.79
N VAL A 21 -0.69 0.66 -13.82
CA VAL A 21 -0.68 -0.19 -12.62
C VAL A 21 0.74 -0.35 -12.09
N LEU A 22 1.71 -0.63 -12.95
CA LEU A 22 3.13 -0.67 -12.56
C LEU A 22 3.61 0.67 -12.00
N ALA A 23 3.22 1.79 -12.61
CA ALA A 23 3.55 3.12 -12.10
C ALA A 23 2.91 3.40 -10.74
N ALA A 24 1.64 3.04 -10.54
CA ALA A 24 0.96 3.15 -9.25
C ALA A 24 1.62 2.27 -8.17
N LEU A 25 2.03 1.05 -8.53
CA LEU A 25 2.77 0.15 -7.64
C LEU A 25 4.13 0.74 -7.26
N ALA A 26 4.89 1.26 -8.23
CA ALA A 26 6.17 1.92 -7.99
C ALA A 26 6.02 3.17 -7.10
N LEU A 27 4.98 3.97 -7.32
CA LEU A 27 4.63 5.09 -6.45
C LEU A 27 4.26 4.62 -5.03
N ALA A 28 3.52 3.53 -4.89
CA ALA A 28 3.19 2.95 -3.59
C ALA A 28 4.44 2.42 -2.86
N VAL A 29 5.39 1.82 -3.57
CA VAL A 29 6.71 1.45 -3.04
C VAL A 29 7.47 2.69 -2.58
N MET A 30 7.58 3.73 -3.41
CA MET A 30 8.23 4.99 -3.00
C MET A 30 7.56 5.62 -1.78
N MET A 31 6.22 5.68 -1.75
CA MET A 31 5.48 6.20 -0.60
C MET A 31 5.73 5.39 0.67
N THR A 32 5.74 4.06 0.59
CA THR A 32 5.99 3.20 1.77
C THR A 32 7.43 3.30 2.26
N LEU A 33 8.41 3.38 1.38
CA LEU A 33 9.80 3.65 1.74
C LEU A 33 9.95 5.01 2.43
N TRP A 34 9.27 6.04 1.90
CA TRP A 34 9.25 7.37 2.50
C TRP A 34 8.62 7.37 3.90
N GLU A 35 7.49 6.67 4.07
CA GLU A 35 6.82 6.54 5.38
C GLU A 35 7.64 5.74 6.39
N LEU A 36 8.35 4.68 5.96
CA LEU A 36 9.26 3.91 6.81
C LEU A 36 10.39 4.78 7.37
N GLY A 37 11.01 5.61 6.52
CA GLY A 37 12.06 6.55 6.93
C GLY A 37 11.56 7.59 7.94
N LEU A 38 10.35 8.12 7.72
CA LEU A 38 9.71 9.06 8.63
C LEU A 38 9.30 8.40 9.96
N MET A 39 8.92 7.13 9.95
CA MET A 39 8.58 6.36 11.15
C MET A 39 9.76 6.16 12.11
N ILE A 40 10.93 5.83 11.55
CA ILE A 40 12.17 5.68 12.33
C ILE A 40 12.54 7.04 12.96
N ALA A 41 12.34 8.14 12.22
CA ALA A 41 12.57 9.49 12.73
C ALA A 41 11.55 9.91 13.82
N GLU A 42 10.26 9.61 13.64
CA GLU A 42 9.21 9.92 14.63
C GLU A 42 9.34 9.09 15.91
N ARG A 43 9.80 7.83 15.82
CA ARG A 43 9.96 6.93 16.98
C ARG A 43 10.93 7.48 18.03
N PHE A 44 11.95 8.21 17.61
CA PHE A 44 12.95 8.77 18.53
C PHE A 44 12.60 10.16 19.08
N ILE A 45 11.67 10.89 18.45
CA ILE A 45 11.38 12.30 18.79
C ILE A 45 10.02 12.47 19.49
N THR A 46 8.98 11.74 19.09
CA THR A 46 7.58 12.05 19.48
C THR A 46 7.22 11.67 20.92
N LEU A 47 7.84 10.63 21.49
CA LEU A 47 7.63 10.25 22.90
C LEU A 47 8.23 11.27 23.89
N SER A 48 9.21 12.08 23.47
CA SER A 48 9.85 13.07 24.34
C SER A 48 9.17 14.45 24.31
N LEU A 49 8.35 14.75 23.29
CA LEU A 49 7.77 16.09 23.13
C LEU A 49 6.28 16.18 23.52
N TYR A 50 5.52 15.07 23.52
CA TYR A 50 4.07 15.12 23.73
C TYR A 50 3.60 15.02 25.18
N ALA A 51 4.51 14.93 26.15
CA ALA A 51 4.22 14.93 27.58
C ALA A 51 3.66 16.27 28.14
N LYS A 52 3.39 17.29 27.31
CA LYS A 52 3.00 18.64 27.80
C LYS A 52 1.87 19.38 27.06
N GLY A 53 1.19 18.80 26.07
CA GLY A 53 0.20 19.54 25.27
C GLY A 53 -1.20 18.93 25.24
N CYS A 54 -2.11 19.40 26.08
CA CYS A 54 -3.56 19.24 25.88
C CYS A 54 -3.97 20.02 24.61
N ASP A 55 -4.35 19.33 23.53
CA ASP A 55 -5.25 19.94 22.54
C ASP A 55 -5.92 18.88 21.65
N GLN A 56 -7.25 18.97 21.48
CA GLN A 56 -8.09 18.13 20.61
C GLN A 56 -7.58 18.07 19.15
N ARG A 57 -6.73 19.02 18.74
CA ARG A 57 -6.08 19.06 17.42
C ARG A 57 -5.17 17.85 17.14
N PHE A 58 -4.61 17.20 18.17
CA PHE A 58 -3.75 16.02 17.95
C PHE A 58 -4.55 14.80 17.49
N GLY A 59 -5.77 14.61 18.00
CA GLY A 59 -6.63 13.49 17.60
C GLY A 59 -6.97 13.50 16.11
N HIS A 60 -7.29 14.67 15.56
CA HIS A 60 -7.57 14.82 14.13
C HIS A 60 -6.32 14.62 13.25
N TYR A 61 -5.16 15.13 13.66
CA TYR A 61 -3.89 14.93 12.93
C TYR A 61 -3.49 13.44 12.92
N ALA A 62 -3.54 12.79 14.08
CA ALA A 62 -3.23 11.38 14.26
C ALA A 62 -4.13 10.48 13.39
N ASN A 63 -5.43 10.73 13.41
CA ASN A 63 -6.41 9.93 12.67
C ASN A 63 -6.20 10.05 11.15
N ARG A 64 -6.00 11.26 10.63
CA ARG A 64 -5.75 11.47 9.19
C ARG A 64 -4.47 10.79 8.70
N ARG A 65 -3.44 10.72 9.56
CA ARG A 65 -2.17 10.06 9.24
C ARG A 65 -2.33 8.53 9.23
N LEU A 66 -3.01 7.97 10.22
CA LEU A 66 -3.34 6.55 10.30
C LEU A 66 -4.19 6.09 9.10
N GLU A 67 -5.18 6.90 8.70
CA GLU A 67 -6.07 6.60 7.59
C GLU A 67 -5.31 6.48 6.26
N ARG A 68 -4.32 7.35 6.01
CA ARG A 68 -3.44 7.25 4.82
C ARG A 68 -2.61 5.98 4.81
N THR A 69 -1.99 5.62 5.95
CA THR A 69 -1.20 4.40 6.03
C THR A 69 -2.08 3.14 5.96
N ASP A 70 -3.31 3.17 6.48
CA ASP A 70 -4.27 2.06 6.33
C ASP A 70 -4.73 1.88 4.86
N LEU A 71 -4.94 2.99 4.15
CA LEU A 71 -5.22 2.96 2.71
C LEU A 71 -4.06 2.37 1.92
N LEU A 72 -2.80 2.71 2.24
CA LEU A 72 -1.63 2.09 1.62
C LEU A 72 -1.53 0.60 1.95
N ALA A 73 -1.80 0.21 3.21
CA ALA A 73 -1.76 -1.18 3.67
C ALA A 73 -2.75 -2.08 2.92
N ARG A 74 -3.94 -1.57 2.59
CA ARG A 74 -4.96 -2.29 1.82
C ARG A 74 -4.77 -2.14 0.31
N GLY A 75 -4.33 -0.96 -0.13
CA GLY A 75 -4.14 -0.63 -1.54
C GLY A 75 -2.99 -1.38 -2.18
N GLY A 76 -1.86 -1.54 -1.47
CA GLY A 76 -0.67 -2.27 -1.97
C GLY A 76 -1.00 -3.69 -2.47
N PRO A 77 -1.63 -4.55 -1.65
CA PRO A 77 -2.03 -5.90 -2.06
C PRO A 77 -3.02 -5.93 -3.23
N ILE A 78 -3.99 -5.00 -3.25
CA ILE A 78 -4.99 -4.91 -4.34
C ILE A 78 -4.30 -4.54 -5.67
N LEU A 79 -3.37 -3.58 -5.63
CA LEU A 79 -2.58 -3.19 -6.80
C LEU A 79 -1.68 -4.34 -7.30
N GLY A 80 -1.06 -5.09 -6.37
CA GLY A 80 -0.28 -6.29 -6.71
C GLY A 80 -1.12 -7.38 -7.39
N LEU A 81 -2.33 -7.64 -6.87
CA LEU A 81 -3.27 -8.59 -7.47
C LEU A 81 -3.69 -8.16 -8.88
N MET A 82 -3.99 -6.88 -9.10
CA MET A 82 -4.26 -6.36 -10.45
C MET A 82 -3.06 -6.57 -11.38
N GLY A 83 -1.83 -6.39 -10.86
CA GLY A 83 -0.58 -6.67 -11.56
C GLY A 83 -0.43 -8.10 -12.06
N THR A 84 -1.10 -9.09 -11.44
CA THR A 84 -1.13 -10.47 -11.97
C THR A 84 -2.17 -10.70 -13.04
N LEU A 85 -3.35 -10.08 -12.90
CA LEU A 85 -4.49 -10.40 -13.77
C LEU A 85 -4.34 -9.81 -15.18
N ILE A 86 -3.61 -8.70 -15.30
CA ILE A 86 -3.37 -8.00 -16.56
C ILE A 86 -2.42 -8.79 -17.50
N PRO A 87 -1.20 -9.18 -17.11
CA PRO A 87 -0.26 -9.91 -17.98
C PRO A 87 -0.70 -11.35 -18.29
N LEU A 88 -1.60 -11.95 -17.51
CA LEU A 88 -2.11 -13.30 -17.79
C LEU A 88 -2.93 -13.38 -19.09
N GLY A 89 -3.59 -12.30 -19.52
CA GLY A 89 -4.31 -12.27 -20.80
C GLY A 89 -3.38 -12.49 -22.01
N PRO A 90 -2.34 -11.66 -22.17
CA PRO A 90 -1.31 -11.84 -23.19
C PRO A 90 -0.57 -13.18 -23.04
N GLY A 91 -0.22 -13.59 -21.82
CA GLY A 91 0.49 -14.85 -21.57
C GLY A 91 -0.28 -16.10 -21.99
N LEU A 92 -1.58 -16.17 -21.70
CA LEU A 92 -2.43 -17.29 -22.12
C LEU A 92 -2.66 -17.29 -23.64
N THR A 93 -2.71 -16.12 -24.26
CA THR A 93 -2.79 -16.01 -25.73
C THR A 93 -1.50 -16.52 -26.38
N ALA A 94 -0.34 -16.17 -25.84
CA ALA A 94 0.96 -16.67 -26.31
C ALA A 94 1.08 -18.21 -26.17
N LEU A 95 0.57 -18.77 -25.07
CA LEU A 95 0.50 -20.22 -24.90
C LEU A 95 -0.32 -20.90 -26.00
N SER A 96 -1.45 -20.32 -26.40
CA SER A 96 -2.25 -20.86 -27.51
C SER A 96 -1.53 -20.81 -28.86
N ALA A 97 -0.54 -19.92 -29.01
CA ALA A 97 0.32 -19.81 -30.18
C ALA A 97 1.59 -20.69 -30.09
N GLY A 98 1.83 -21.37 -28.96
CA GLY A 98 3.01 -22.20 -28.72
C GLY A 98 4.26 -21.44 -28.27
N ASP A 99 4.14 -20.16 -27.92
CA ASP A 99 5.25 -19.32 -27.46
C ASP A 99 5.35 -19.34 -25.92
N ILE A 100 6.21 -20.24 -25.42
CA ILE A 100 6.41 -20.45 -23.98
C ILE A 100 7.24 -19.31 -23.36
N ASP A 101 8.10 -18.65 -24.13
CA ASP A 101 9.01 -17.60 -23.62
C ASP A 101 8.22 -16.34 -23.24
N ILE A 102 7.23 -15.96 -24.05
CA ILE A 102 6.32 -14.86 -23.74
C ILE A 102 5.45 -15.20 -22.52
N LEU A 103 4.95 -16.45 -22.42
CA LEU A 103 4.20 -16.90 -21.25
C LEU A 103 5.04 -16.82 -19.96
N ALA A 104 6.29 -17.30 -20.01
CA ALA A 104 7.19 -17.27 -18.87
C ALA A 104 7.45 -15.83 -18.41
N THR A 105 7.71 -14.93 -19.36
CA THR A 105 7.93 -13.50 -19.06
C THR A 105 6.71 -12.86 -18.42
N ALA A 106 5.51 -13.11 -18.98
CA ALA A 106 4.26 -12.60 -18.43
C ALA A 106 4.00 -13.09 -17.00
N LEU A 107 4.29 -14.37 -16.73
CA LEU A 107 4.18 -14.94 -15.38
C LEU A 107 5.20 -14.34 -14.41
N THR A 108 6.44 -14.14 -14.82
CA THR A 108 7.46 -13.51 -13.95
C THR A 108 7.04 -12.10 -13.55
N VAL A 109 6.60 -11.27 -14.51
CA VAL A 109 6.10 -9.92 -14.20
C VAL A 109 4.87 -9.98 -13.28
N ALA A 110 3.95 -10.92 -13.51
CA ALA A 110 2.80 -11.13 -12.64
C ALA A 110 3.21 -11.45 -11.20
N PHE A 111 4.14 -12.39 -11.00
CA PHE A 111 4.59 -12.77 -9.66
C PHE A 111 5.35 -11.65 -8.97
N ASP A 112 6.29 -11.01 -9.65
CA ASP A 112 7.12 -9.94 -9.09
C ASP A 112 6.26 -8.78 -8.59
N THR A 113 5.26 -8.38 -9.39
CA THR A 113 4.34 -7.28 -9.01
C THR A 113 3.51 -7.61 -7.78
N THR A 114 3.08 -8.87 -7.60
CA THR A 114 2.37 -9.30 -6.39
C THR A 114 3.29 -9.34 -5.19
N VAL A 115 4.51 -9.87 -5.32
CA VAL A 115 5.48 -9.89 -4.22
C VAL A 115 5.73 -8.47 -3.74
N VAL A 116 5.95 -7.53 -4.65
CA VAL A 116 6.15 -6.12 -4.32
C VAL A 116 4.89 -5.51 -3.68
N GLY A 117 3.70 -5.73 -4.25
CA GLY A 117 2.45 -5.19 -3.70
C GLY A 117 2.11 -5.70 -2.30
N LEU A 118 2.37 -6.99 -2.04
CA LEU A 118 2.21 -7.59 -0.71
C LEU A 118 3.23 -7.04 0.28
N LEU A 119 4.49 -6.87 -0.12
CA LEU A 119 5.52 -6.27 0.74
C LEU A 119 5.13 -4.84 1.14
N VAL A 120 4.71 -4.02 0.19
CA VAL A 120 4.20 -2.65 0.43
C VAL A 120 3.05 -2.67 1.44
N GLY A 121 2.06 -3.54 1.23
CA GLY A 121 0.91 -3.71 2.13
C GLY A 121 1.32 -4.11 3.54
N LEU A 122 2.23 -5.08 3.66
CA LEU A 122 2.74 -5.60 4.93
C LEU A 122 3.50 -4.52 5.71
N PHE A 123 4.39 -3.78 5.06
CA PHE A 123 5.13 -2.70 5.71
C PHE A 123 4.20 -1.58 6.18
N ALA A 124 3.29 -1.13 5.32
CA ALA A 124 2.29 -0.12 5.70
C ALA A 124 1.41 -0.59 6.86
N TYR A 125 0.96 -1.86 6.86
CA TYR A 125 0.19 -2.43 7.96
C TYR A 125 0.97 -2.44 9.28
N CYS A 126 2.22 -2.91 9.26
CA CYS A 126 3.10 -2.91 10.43
C CYS A 126 3.29 -1.51 11.01
N ILE A 127 3.52 -0.51 10.15
CA ILE A 127 3.61 0.90 10.55
C ILE A 127 2.30 1.34 11.23
N SER A 128 1.16 1.12 10.58
CA SER A 128 -0.15 1.55 11.10
C SER A 128 -0.45 0.92 12.46
N ARG A 129 -0.10 -0.36 12.65
CA ARG A 129 -0.28 -1.09 13.92
C ARG A 129 0.57 -0.53 15.06
N ILE A 130 1.85 -0.24 14.81
CA ILE A 130 2.74 0.34 15.82
C ILE A 130 2.26 1.74 16.21
N ARG A 131 1.93 2.56 15.20
CA ARG A 131 1.45 3.94 15.37
C ARG A 131 0.16 3.97 16.21
N ARG A 132 -0.78 3.06 15.95
CA ARG A 132 -2.02 2.92 16.70
C ARG A 132 -1.81 2.55 18.17
N ARG A 133 -0.91 1.61 18.47
CA ARG A 133 -0.57 1.25 19.87
C ARG A 133 -0.05 2.44 20.66
N TRP A 134 0.81 3.27 20.07
CA TRP A 134 1.33 4.45 20.76
C TRP A 134 0.23 5.47 21.06
N TYR A 135 -0.66 5.74 20.11
CA TYR A 135 -1.80 6.63 20.35
C TYR A 135 -2.70 6.11 21.48
N GLU A 136 -3.05 4.82 21.47
CA GLU A 136 -3.88 4.21 22.53
C GLU A 136 -3.24 4.36 23.92
N HIS A 137 -1.90 4.16 24.03
CA HIS A 137 -1.19 4.39 25.29
C HIS A 137 -1.20 5.85 25.75
N THR A 138 -1.00 6.82 24.83
CA THR A 138 -1.04 8.25 25.17
C THR A 138 -2.43 8.70 25.62
N TRP A 139 -3.49 8.25 24.93
CA TRP A 139 -4.88 8.54 25.33
C TRP A 139 -5.21 7.98 26.72
N ALA A 140 -4.77 6.76 27.02
CA ALA A 140 -4.98 6.15 28.34
C ALA A 140 -4.30 6.95 29.46
N GLN A 141 -3.06 7.43 29.24
CA GLN A 141 -2.34 8.24 30.22
C GLN A 141 -3.03 9.59 30.48
N LEU A 142 -3.51 10.27 29.43
CA LEU A 142 -4.19 11.57 29.55
C LEU A 142 -5.50 11.48 30.34
N THR A 143 -6.31 10.44 30.08
CA THR A 143 -7.55 10.21 30.84
C THR A 143 -7.26 9.96 32.31
N GLN A 144 -6.21 9.19 32.62
CA GLN A 144 -5.83 8.88 34.00
C GLN A 144 -5.33 10.11 34.78
N SER A 145 -4.57 11.02 34.15
CA SER A 145 -4.17 12.29 34.78
C SER A 145 -5.36 13.21 35.06
N SER A 146 -6.35 13.26 34.17
CA SER A 146 -7.54 14.12 34.37
C SER A 146 -8.38 13.71 35.59
N HIS A 147 -8.38 12.42 35.93
CA HIS A 147 -9.08 11.91 37.11
C HIS A 147 -8.32 12.19 38.42
N HIS A 148 -7.01 12.43 38.38
CA HIS A 148 -6.21 12.76 39.56
C HIS A 148 -6.26 14.24 39.93
N GLU A 149 -6.59 15.12 38.98
CA GLU A 149 -6.71 16.57 39.21
C GLU A 149 -8.12 16.98 39.70
N ALA A 150 -9.09 16.07 39.62
CA ALA A 150 -10.49 16.29 40.02
C ALA A 150 -10.86 15.69 41.39
N ALA A 151 -9.91 15.07 42.09
CA ALA A 151 -10.08 14.44 43.41
C ALA A 151 -9.24 15.15 44.48
#